data_AF-A0A352XFG2-F1
#
_entry.id   AF-A0A352XFG2-F1
#
_cell.length_a   1.000
_cell.length_b   1.000
_cell.length_c   1.000
_cell.angle_alpha   90.00
_cell.angle_beta   90.00
_cell.angle_gamma   90.00
#
_symmetry.space_group_name_H-M   'P 1'
#
loop_
_entity.id
_entity.type
_entity.pdbx_description
1 polymer ?
#
loop_
_entity_poly.entity_id
_entity_poly.type
_entity_poly.pdbx_seq_one_letter_code
_entity_poly.pdbx_strand_id
1 'polypeptide(L)'
;MSIEKIVEQALQDRYLTPVMEAEVGRICDTASELSVEEYMALDRLMGALLTGEVVAVPRKQFINVMEELVLTEVISQIAEIEAKKDRVLDVGDIAAYALNRLPPLYATTEEGAKYQREKAKEQLQDLIAQQVSDAIAQNLNRPNFGIERRALRPDKDVFQQVSNLLQDYASNLEDKDY
;
A
#
# COMPACT_ATOMS: atom_id res chain seq x y z
N MET A 1 11.09 19.95 -1.25
CA MET A 1 10.55 20.85 -2.31
C MET A 1 10.56 22.27 -1.76
N SER A 2 10.58 23.34 -2.57
CA SER A 2 10.40 24.71 -2.04
C SER A 2 8.92 24.99 -1.76
N ILE A 3 8.62 25.85 -0.78
CA ILE A 3 7.24 26.24 -0.44
C ILE A 3 6.52 26.83 -1.66
N GLU A 4 7.20 27.67 -2.44
CA GLU A 4 6.65 28.29 -3.66
C GLU A 4 6.06 27.27 -4.64
N LYS A 5 6.80 26.19 -4.93
CA LYS A 5 6.35 25.14 -5.85
C LYS A 5 5.14 24.39 -5.31
N ILE A 6 5.06 24.21 -3.98
CA ILE A 6 3.91 23.57 -3.34
C ILE A 6 2.68 24.47 -3.45
N VAL A 7 2.84 25.78 -3.25
CA VAL A 7 1.77 26.77 -3.37
C VAL A 7 1.27 26.89 -4.81
N GLU A 8 2.18 26.98 -5.79
CA GLU A 8 1.82 27.00 -7.21
C GLU A 8 1.05 25.74 -7.61
N GLN A 9 1.52 24.56 -7.19
CA GLN A 9 0.83 23.31 -7.45
C GLN A 9 -0.56 23.27 -6.79
N ALA A 10 -0.68 23.73 -5.54
CA ALA A 10 -1.97 23.77 -4.84
C ALA A 10 -2.97 24.73 -5.50
N LEU A 11 -2.51 25.88 -6.01
CA LEU A 11 -3.32 26.83 -6.76
C LEU A 11 -3.75 26.28 -8.13
N GLN A 12 -2.85 25.55 -8.81
CA GLN A 12 -3.15 24.90 -10.08
C GLN A 12 -4.18 23.77 -9.91
N ASP A 13 -3.97 22.92 -8.91
CA ASP A 13 -4.82 21.76 -8.64
C ASP A 13 -6.11 22.15 -7.91
N ARG A 14 -6.19 23.37 -7.35
CA ARG A 14 -7.26 23.88 -6.47
C ARG A 14 -7.48 23.04 -5.20
N TYR A 15 -6.55 22.16 -4.89
CA TYR A 15 -6.58 21.29 -3.72
C TYR A 15 -5.26 21.36 -2.98
N LEU A 16 -5.35 21.55 -1.66
CA LEU A 16 -4.21 21.36 -0.78
C LEU A 16 -4.25 19.92 -0.26
N THR A 17 -3.36 19.07 -0.78
CA THR A 17 -3.29 17.68 -0.34
C THR A 17 -2.61 17.55 1.03
N PRO A 18 -2.91 16.50 1.82
CA PRO A 18 -2.23 16.27 3.09
C PRO A 18 -0.70 16.14 2.99
N VAL A 19 -0.21 15.69 1.84
CA VAL A 19 1.24 15.57 1.57
C VAL A 19 1.86 16.96 1.41
N MET A 20 1.20 17.84 0.67
CA MET A 20 1.62 19.24 0.51
C MET A 20 1.60 19.98 1.85
N GLU A 21 0.53 19.83 2.64
CA GLU A 21 0.40 20.41 3.98
C GLU A 21 1.54 19.92 4.90
N ALA A 22 1.81 18.60 4.93
CA ALA A 22 2.87 18.04 5.76
C ALA A 22 4.27 18.48 5.32
N GLU A 23 4.51 18.68 4.03
CA GLU A 23 5.77 19.19 3.49
C GLU A 23 5.98 20.66 3.88
N VAL A 24 4.95 21.49 3.74
CA VAL A 24 4.98 22.90 4.19
C VAL A 24 5.24 22.97 5.69
N GLY A 25 4.53 22.18 6.49
CA GLY A 25 4.75 22.09 7.94
C GLY A 25 6.19 21.69 8.28
N ARG A 26 6.75 20.68 7.61
CA ARG A 26 8.14 20.26 7.83
C ARG A 26 9.14 21.36 7.51
N ILE A 27 8.94 22.10 6.42
CA ILE A 27 9.83 23.20 6.04
C ILE A 27 9.74 24.33 7.07
N CYS A 28 8.53 24.69 7.50
CA CYS A 28 8.30 25.68 8.56
C CYS A 28 8.92 25.26 9.91
N ASP A 29 8.88 23.97 10.26
CA ASP A 29 9.45 23.45 11.51
C ASP A 29 10.98 23.32 11.46
N THR A 30 11.55 23.10 10.27
CA THR A 30 13.01 22.90 10.08
C THR A 30 13.73 24.23 9.86
N ALA A 31 13.08 25.23 9.27
CA ALA A 31 13.67 26.54 9.01
C ALA A 31 13.63 27.40 10.28
N SER A 32 14.80 27.84 10.77
CA SER A 32 14.87 28.78 11.90
C SER A 32 14.37 30.19 11.53
N GLU A 33 14.47 30.57 10.24
CA GLU A 33 13.87 31.76 9.65
C GLU A 33 13.47 31.44 8.20
N LEU A 34 12.24 31.77 7.79
CA LEU A 34 11.80 31.65 6.41
C LEU A 34 12.23 32.88 5.60
N SER A 35 12.55 32.68 4.33
CA SER A 35 12.81 33.78 3.41
C SER A 35 11.54 34.60 3.14
N VAL A 36 11.73 35.86 2.69
CA VAL A 36 10.61 36.76 2.33
C VAL A 36 9.73 36.13 1.25
N GLU A 37 10.34 35.43 0.30
CA GLU A 37 9.66 34.73 -0.80
C GLU A 37 8.76 33.60 -0.29
N GLU A 38 9.25 32.80 0.67
CA GLU A 38 8.48 31.75 1.31
C GLU A 38 7.32 32.30 2.16
N TYR A 39 7.53 33.42 2.86
CA TYR A 39 6.45 34.10 3.58
C TYR A 39 5.35 34.61 2.64
N MET A 40 5.74 35.21 1.50
CA MET A 40 4.78 35.67 0.49
C MET A 40 4.00 34.52 -0.15
N ALA A 41 4.67 33.37 -0.36
CA ALA A 41 4.02 32.17 -0.86
C ALA A 41 3.01 31.61 0.17
N LEU A 42 3.37 31.59 1.46
CA LEU A 42 2.45 31.19 2.54
C LEU A 42 1.24 32.13 2.63
N ASP A 43 1.45 33.43 2.54
CA ASP A 43 0.35 34.42 2.59
C ASP A 43 -0.62 34.25 1.41
N ARG A 44 -0.09 34.00 0.20
CA ARG A 44 -0.92 33.65 -0.96
C ARG A 44 -1.72 32.37 -0.75
N LEU A 45 -1.11 31.33 -0.17
CA LEU A 45 -1.79 30.08 0.14
C LEU A 45 -2.90 30.29 1.19
N MET A 46 -2.63 31.07 2.24
CA MET A 46 -3.65 31.43 3.23
C MET A 46 -4.81 32.22 2.62
N GLY A 47 -4.51 33.19 1.76
CA GLY A 47 -5.53 33.93 1.01
C GLY A 47 -6.40 33.01 0.13
N ALA A 48 -5.78 32.06 -0.57
CA ALA A 48 -6.48 31.10 -1.42
C ALA A 48 -7.37 30.12 -0.62
N LEU A 49 -6.94 29.73 0.59
CA LEU A 49 -7.74 28.91 1.51
C LEU A 49 -8.94 29.69 2.07
N LEU A 50 -8.75 30.97 2.42
CA LEU A 50 -9.81 31.83 2.97
C LEU A 50 -10.86 32.23 1.91
N THR A 51 -10.43 32.43 0.67
CA THR A 51 -11.32 32.75 -0.46
C THR A 51 -12.01 31.51 -1.04
N GLY A 52 -11.57 30.30 -0.65
CA GLY A 52 -12.09 29.04 -1.17
C GLY A 52 -11.60 28.70 -2.57
N GLU A 53 -10.61 29.42 -3.11
CA GLU A 53 -9.93 29.09 -4.36
C GLU A 53 -9.16 27.76 -4.26
N VAL A 54 -8.70 27.43 -3.05
CA VAL A 54 -8.06 26.15 -2.72
C VAL A 54 -8.85 25.47 -1.61
N VAL A 55 -9.19 24.20 -1.81
CA VAL A 55 -9.86 23.37 -0.79
C VAL A 55 -8.85 22.43 -0.15
N ALA A 56 -8.72 22.49 1.18
CA ALA A 56 -7.91 21.54 1.92
C ALA A 56 -8.58 20.17 1.91
N VAL A 57 -7.88 19.17 1.37
CA VAL A 57 -8.36 17.79 1.35
C VAL A 57 -8.09 17.18 2.72
N PRO A 58 -9.12 16.70 3.45
CA PRO A 58 -8.90 16.08 4.74
C PRO A 58 -7.99 14.85 4.61
N ARG A 59 -7.16 14.61 5.63
CA ARG A 59 -6.36 13.38 5.75
C ARG A 59 -7.26 12.16 5.60
N LYS A 60 -6.76 11.08 4.95
CA LYS A 60 -7.53 9.85 4.65
C LYS A 60 -8.41 9.46 5.85
N GLN A 61 -9.71 9.67 5.73
CA GLN A 61 -10.72 9.13 6.62
C GLN A 61 -11.39 7.94 5.92
N PHE A 62 -10.59 6.98 5.44
CA PHE A 62 -11.16 5.75 4.90
C PHE A 62 -10.33 4.55 5.31
N ILE A 63 -11.02 3.50 5.70
CA ILE A 63 -10.43 2.22 6.12
C ILE A 63 -11.02 1.11 5.26
N ASN A 64 -10.18 0.13 4.89
CA ASN A 64 -10.66 -1.11 4.28
C ASN A 64 -10.95 -2.13 5.38
N VAL A 65 -12.22 -2.41 5.62
CA VAL A 65 -12.67 -3.33 6.67
C VAL A 65 -12.17 -4.76 6.43
N MET A 66 -11.88 -5.12 5.18
CA MET A 66 -11.35 -6.45 4.84
C MET A 66 -9.97 -6.71 5.43
N GLU A 67 -9.15 -5.68 5.67
CA GLU A 67 -7.81 -5.87 6.22
C GLU A 67 -7.86 -6.55 7.60
N GLU A 68 -8.76 -6.08 8.48
CA GLU A 68 -8.95 -6.64 9.82
C GLU A 68 -9.46 -8.09 9.77
N LEU A 69 -10.46 -8.36 8.93
CA LEU A 69 -11.08 -9.69 8.80
C LEU A 69 -10.08 -10.70 8.25
N VAL A 70 -9.35 -10.34 7.19
CA VAL A 70 -8.34 -11.21 6.58
C VAL A 70 -7.18 -11.46 7.53
N LEU A 71 -6.68 -10.42 8.22
CA LEU A 71 -5.59 -10.60 9.20
C LEU A 71 -5.99 -11.57 10.31
N THR A 72 -7.22 -11.45 10.83
CA THR A 72 -7.72 -12.34 11.88
C THR A 72 -7.75 -13.79 11.38
N GLU A 73 -8.30 -14.02 10.18
CA GLU A 73 -8.38 -15.36 9.58
C GLU A 73 -6.99 -15.96 9.29
N VAL A 74 -6.06 -15.15 8.76
CA VAL A 74 -4.68 -15.57 8.47
C VAL A 74 -3.98 -16.01 9.75
N ILE A 75 -4.06 -15.23 10.83
CA ILE A 75 -3.44 -15.57 12.12
C ILE A 75 -4.03 -16.88 12.66
N SER A 76 -5.35 -17.05 12.59
CA SER A 76 -6.02 -18.28 13.03
C SER A 76 -5.53 -19.51 12.24
N GLN A 77 -5.51 -19.45 10.91
CA GLN A 77 -5.08 -20.59 10.09
C GLN A 77 -3.58 -20.89 10.19
N ILE A 78 -2.73 -19.86 10.28
CA ILE A 78 -1.28 -20.04 10.46
C ILE A 78 -0.98 -20.68 11.80
N ALA A 79 -1.61 -20.24 12.89
CA ALA A 79 -1.40 -20.82 14.22
C ALA A 79 -1.71 -22.33 14.25
N GLU A 80 -2.76 -22.77 13.56
CA GLU A 80 -3.08 -24.19 13.42
C GLU A 80 -2.06 -24.98 12.60
N ILE A 81 -1.44 -24.35 11.61
CA ILE A 81 -0.48 -24.97 10.70
C ILE A 81 0.91 -25.03 11.32
N GLU A 82 1.36 -23.95 11.97
CA GLU A 82 2.64 -23.91 12.69
C GLU A 82 2.65 -24.91 13.85
N ALA A 83 1.51 -25.16 14.49
CA ALA A 83 1.37 -26.23 15.47
C ALA A 83 1.58 -27.64 14.88
N LYS A 84 1.34 -27.82 13.57
CA LYS A 84 1.45 -29.11 12.86
C LYS A 84 2.73 -29.24 12.05
N LYS A 85 3.32 -28.13 11.62
CA LYS A 85 4.47 -28.05 10.72
C LYS A 85 5.45 -27.02 11.30
N ASP A 86 6.69 -27.44 11.53
CA ASP A 86 7.77 -26.59 12.05
C ASP A 86 8.32 -25.63 10.97
N ARG A 87 7.45 -24.78 10.42
CA ARG A 87 7.80 -23.82 9.37
C ARG A 87 7.11 -22.49 9.65
N VAL A 88 7.90 -21.44 9.79
CA VAL A 88 7.43 -20.06 9.96
C VAL A 88 6.85 -19.56 8.64
N LEU A 89 5.60 -19.12 8.66
CA LEU A 89 4.91 -18.52 7.51
C LEU A 89 4.87 -17.00 7.65
N ASP A 90 5.11 -16.28 6.55
CA ASP A 90 5.01 -14.83 6.55
C ASP A 90 3.55 -14.38 6.42
N VAL A 91 3.00 -13.90 7.55
CA VAL A 91 1.64 -13.35 7.67
C VAL A 91 1.41 -12.22 6.67
N GLY A 92 2.41 -11.35 6.45
CA GLY A 92 2.29 -10.18 5.58
C GLY A 92 2.10 -10.57 4.12
N ASP A 93 2.93 -11.48 3.62
CA ASP A 93 2.85 -12.00 2.24
C ASP A 93 1.51 -12.74 2.01
N ILE A 94 1.06 -13.55 2.97
CA ILE A 94 -0.19 -14.30 2.88
C ILE A 94 -1.40 -13.35 2.89
N ALA A 95 -1.42 -12.38 3.82
CA ALA A 95 -2.49 -11.39 3.91
C ALA A 95 -2.56 -10.53 2.66
N ALA A 96 -1.42 -10.06 2.14
CA ALA A 96 -1.37 -9.29 0.90
C ALA A 96 -1.88 -10.09 -0.29
N TYR A 97 -1.51 -11.37 -0.39
CA TYR A 97 -2.01 -12.24 -1.47
C TYR A 97 -3.53 -12.42 -1.41
N ALA A 98 -4.08 -12.69 -0.21
CA ALA A 98 -5.52 -12.85 -0.01
C ALA A 98 -6.28 -11.54 -0.30
N LEU A 99 -5.81 -10.41 0.24
CA LEU A 99 -6.45 -9.10 0.05
C LEU A 99 -6.52 -8.67 -1.42
N ASN A 100 -5.50 -9.00 -2.23
CA ASN A 100 -5.49 -8.71 -3.66
C ASN A 100 -6.52 -9.51 -4.48
N ARG A 101 -7.21 -10.48 -3.86
CA ARG A 101 -8.22 -11.35 -4.50
C ARG A 101 -9.61 -11.19 -3.91
N LEU A 102 -9.75 -10.39 -2.87
CA LEU A 102 -11.00 -10.14 -2.19
C LEU A 102 -11.56 -8.76 -2.58
N PRO A 103 -12.89 -8.60 -2.66
CA PRO A 103 -13.48 -7.30 -2.92
C PRO A 103 -13.17 -6.33 -1.76
N PRO A 104 -12.62 -5.12 -2.01
CA PRO A 104 -12.33 -4.17 -0.94
C PRO A 104 -13.61 -3.57 -0.36
N LEU A 105 -13.66 -3.41 0.96
CA LEU A 105 -14.80 -2.82 1.67
C LEU A 105 -14.36 -1.54 2.39
N TYR A 106 -14.39 -0.43 1.65
CA TYR A 106 -14.05 0.88 2.22
C TYR A 106 -15.20 1.49 3.01
N ALA A 107 -14.87 2.12 4.13
CA ALA A 107 -15.78 2.90 4.94
C ALA A 107 -15.11 4.20 5.41
N THR A 108 -15.88 5.29 5.47
CA THR A 108 -15.42 6.61 5.92
C THR A 108 -15.90 7.00 7.32
N THR A 109 -16.82 6.22 7.87
CA THR A 109 -17.39 6.41 9.21
C THR A 109 -17.27 5.10 10.01
N GLU A 110 -17.25 5.22 11.34
CA GLU A 110 -17.22 4.06 12.23
C GLU A 110 -18.49 3.19 12.08
N GLU A 111 -19.65 3.82 11.96
CA GLU A 111 -20.93 3.12 11.71
C GLU A 111 -20.91 2.36 10.39
N GLY A 112 -20.41 2.99 9.32
CA GLY A 112 -20.26 2.35 8.02
C GLY A 112 -19.28 1.17 8.07
N ALA A 113 -18.20 1.30 8.82
CA ALA A 113 -17.23 0.22 9.03
C ALA A 113 -17.86 -0.97 9.76
N LYS A 114 -18.66 -0.71 10.79
CA LYS A 114 -19.39 -1.75 11.53
C LYS A 114 -20.38 -2.48 10.63
N TYR A 115 -21.18 -1.76 9.86
CA TYR A 115 -22.12 -2.35 8.91
C TYR A 115 -21.42 -3.24 7.87
N GLN A 116 -20.32 -2.75 7.28
CA GLN A 116 -19.54 -3.53 6.31
C GLN A 116 -18.92 -4.77 6.96
N ARG A 117 -18.49 -4.69 8.22
CA ARG A 117 -17.94 -5.83 8.96
C ARG A 117 -18.99 -6.91 9.19
N GLU A 118 -20.20 -6.53 9.61
CA GLU A 118 -21.31 -7.46 9.82
C GLU A 118 -21.71 -8.13 8.49
N LYS A 119 -21.88 -7.33 7.43
CA LYS A 119 -22.18 -7.83 6.09
C LYS A 119 -21.13 -8.79 5.56
N ALA A 120 -19.84 -8.47 5.75
CA ALA A 120 -18.74 -9.32 5.31
C ALA A 120 -18.73 -10.66 6.06
N LYS A 121 -19.00 -10.66 7.37
CA LYS A 121 -19.10 -11.90 8.16
C LYS A 121 -20.26 -12.79 7.69
N GLU A 122 -21.36 -12.21 7.27
CA GLU A 122 -22.52 -12.97 6.79
C GLU A 122 -22.33 -13.53 5.36
N GLN A 123 -21.70 -12.77 4.47
CA GLN A 123 -21.71 -13.05 3.02
C GLN A 123 -20.36 -13.47 2.45
N LEU A 124 -19.26 -13.09 3.09
CA LEU A 124 -17.90 -13.20 2.55
C LEU A 124 -16.97 -14.05 3.42
N GLN A 125 -17.40 -14.50 4.60
CA GLN A 125 -16.54 -15.28 5.50
C GLN A 125 -15.98 -16.54 4.83
N ASP A 126 -16.82 -17.29 4.11
CA ASP A 126 -16.39 -18.49 3.40
C ASP A 126 -15.38 -18.16 2.30
N LEU A 127 -15.60 -17.07 1.57
CA LEU A 127 -14.69 -16.60 0.53
C LEU A 127 -13.35 -16.16 1.12
N ILE A 128 -13.37 -15.45 2.26
CA ILE A 128 -12.17 -15.03 2.99
C ILE A 128 -11.37 -16.27 3.40
N ALA A 129 -12.01 -17.23 4.07
CA ALA A 129 -11.36 -18.46 4.52
C ALA A 129 -10.75 -19.24 3.34
N GLN A 130 -11.44 -19.31 2.21
CA GLN A 130 -10.93 -19.95 0.99
C GLN A 130 -9.71 -19.22 0.44
N GLN A 131 -9.77 -17.88 0.28
CA GLN A 131 -8.64 -17.11 -0.26
C GLN A 131 -7.42 -17.16 0.66
N VAL A 132 -7.61 -17.19 1.98
CA VAL A 132 -6.52 -17.37 2.95
C VAL A 132 -5.90 -18.76 2.82
N SER A 133 -6.72 -19.81 2.70
CA SER A 133 -6.22 -21.18 2.51
C SER A 133 -5.41 -21.33 1.21
N ASP A 134 -5.92 -20.74 0.11
CA ASP A 134 -5.21 -20.69 -1.17
C ASP A 134 -3.88 -19.93 -1.07
N ALA A 135 -3.87 -18.81 -0.33
CA ALA A 135 -2.67 -18.01 -0.07
C ALA A 135 -1.60 -18.82 0.68
N ILE A 136 -2.02 -19.55 1.73
CA ILE A 136 -1.14 -20.41 2.51
C ILE A 136 -0.59 -21.55 1.65
N ALA A 137 -1.45 -22.23 0.89
CA ALA A 137 -1.04 -23.32 0.01
C ALA A 137 -0.01 -22.86 -1.02
N GLN A 138 -0.22 -21.68 -1.62
CA GLN A 138 0.74 -21.11 -2.55
C GLN A 138 2.04 -20.72 -1.87
N ASN A 139 2.00 -20.13 -0.67
CA ASN A 139 3.20 -19.77 0.08
C ASN A 139 4.04 -21.01 0.43
N LEU A 140 3.39 -22.11 0.83
CA LEU A 140 4.05 -23.39 1.10
C LEU A 140 4.72 -23.99 -0.14
N ASN A 141 4.05 -23.91 -1.29
CA ASN A 141 4.52 -24.44 -2.57
C ASN A 141 5.49 -23.50 -3.31
N ARG A 142 5.70 -22.28 -2.81
CA ARG A 142 6.54 -21.28 -3.46
C ARG A 142 8.00 -21.73 -3.40
N PRO A 143 8.66 -21.97 -4.55
CA PRO A 143 10.10 -22.16 -4.56
C PRO A 143 10.75 -20.86 -4.07
N ASN A 144 11.82 -20.97 -3.28
CA ASN A 144 12.54 -19.81 -2.78
C ASN A 144 13.36 -19.18 -3.91
N PHE A 145 12.68 -18.47 -4.81
CA PHE A 145 13.29 -17.59 -5.79
C PHE A 145 13.66 -16.31 -5.04
N GLY A 146 14.95 -16.08 -4.85
CA GLY A 146 15.47 -14.89 -4.17
C GLY A 146 14.72 -13.62 -4.60
N ILE A 147 14.43 -12.78 -3.61
CA ILE A 147 13.37 -11.76 -3.53
C ILE A 147 13.40 -10.65 -4.61
N GLU A 148 14.30 -10.70 -5.59
CA GLU A 148 14.39 -9.63 -6.61
C GLU A 148 13.33 -9.76 -7.70
N ARG A 149 12.21 -9.07 -7.51
CA ARG A 149 11.30 -8.73 -8.61
C ARG A 149 12.03 -7.77 -9.57
N ARG A 150 12.64 -8.31 -10.64
CA ARG A 150 13.18 -7.48 -11.73
C ARG A 150 12.04 -7.04 -12.65
N ALA A 151 11.79 -5.74 -12.72
CA ALA A 151 10.85 -5.18 -13.68
C ALA A 151 11.38 -5.36 -15.11
N LEU A 152 10.52 -5.81 -16.01
CA LEU A 152 10.80 -5.81 -17.45
C LEU A 152 10.86 -4.36 -17.93
N ARG A 153 11.93 -4.01 -18.64
CA ARG A 153 12.10 -2.67 -19.17
C ARG A 153 11.39 -2.58 -20.52
N PRO A 154 10.51 -1.58 -20.74
CA PRO A 154 9.74 -1.47 -21.98
C PRO A 154 10.58 -1.07 -23.20
N ASP A 155 11.84 -0.67 -23.01
CA ASP A 155 12.77 -0.20 -24.04
C ASP A 155 13.53 -1.31 -24.78
N LYS A 156 13.52 -2.54 -24.24
CA LYS A 156 14.23 -3.70 -24.81
C LYS A 156 13.25 -4.77 -25.26
N ASP A 157 13.67 -5.59 -26.21
CA ASP A 157 12.90 -6.75 -26.64
C ASP A 157 12.58 -7.64 -25.42
N VAL A 158 11.29 -7.81 -25.16
CA VAL A 158 10.76 -8.57 -24.02
C VAL A 158 11.25 -10.01 -24.09
N PHE A 159 11.38 -10.57 -25.29
CA PHE A 159 11.83 -11.95 -25.47
C PHE A 159 13.25 -12.16 -24.93
N GLN A 160 14.18 -11.27 -25.26
CA GLN A 160 15.57 -11.36 -24.78
C GLN A 160 15.65 -11.17 -23.26
N GLN A 161 14.84 -10.27 -22.70
CA GLN A 161 14.81 -10.04 -21.24
C GLN A 161 14.32 -11.27 -20.48
N VAL A 162 13.25 -11.90 -20.98
CA VAL A 162 12.72 -13.13 -20.39
C VAL A 162 13.70 -14.28 -20.57
N SER A 163 14.32 -14.42 -21.76
CA SER A 163 15.34 -15.46 -22.01
C SER A 163 16.53 -15.34 -21.05
N ASN A 164 17.04 -14.12 -20.83
CA ASN A 164 18.15 -13.89 -19.90
C ASN A 164 17.75 -14.18 -18.46
N LEU A 165 16.55 -13.76 -18.04
CA LEU A 165 16.02 -14.08 -16.71
C LEU A 165 15.94 -15.60 -16.50
N LEU A 166 15.35 -16.33 -17.46
CA LEU A 166 15.23 -17.78 -17.36
C LEU A 166 16.61 -18.47 -17.30
N GLN A 167 17.59 -17.96 -18.06
CA GLN A 167 18.95 -18.51 -18.05
C GLN A 167 19.67 -18.24 -16.72
N ASP A 168 19.58 -17.00 -16.19
CA ASP A 168 20.09 -16.64 -14.86
C ASP A 168 19.49 -17.55 -13.77
N TYR A 169 18.20 -17.87 -13.85
CA TYR A 169 17.54 -18.74 -12.88
C TYR A 169 17.84 -20.22 -13.07
N ALA A 170 18.05 -20.69 -14.30
CA ALA A 170 18.40 -22.09 -14.58
C ALA A 170 19.75 -22.47 -13.94
N SER A 171 20.77 -21.61 -14.08
CA SER A 171 22.08 -21.84 -13.48
C SER A 171 22.03 -21.94 -11.94
N ASN A 172 21.13 -21.19 -11.28
CA ASN A 172 20.96 -21.23 -9.83
C ASN A 172 20.24 -22.49 -9.31
N LEU A 173 19.59 -23.26 -10.18
CA LEU A 173 18.91 -24.51 -9.82
C LEU A 173 19.87 -25.71 -9.91
N GLU A 174 20.79 -25.70 -10.88
CA GLU A 174 21.78 -26.78 -11.07
C GLU A 174 22.80 -26.86 -9.92
N ASP A 175 23.13 -25.72 -9.27
CA ASP A 175 24.08 -25.68 -8.15
C ASP A 175 23.50 -26.20 -6.80
N LYS A 176 22.20 -26.53 -6.72
CA LYS A 176 21.54 -26.96 -5.47
C LYS A 176 21.39 -28.48 -5.29
N ASP A 177 21.88 -29.29 -6.24
CA ASP A 177 21.73 -30.76 -6.24
C ASP A 177 23.03 -31.53 -5.88
N TYR A 178 23.94 -30.95 -5.08
CA TYR A 178 25.12 -31.66 -4.55
C TYR A 178 25.28 -31.57 -3.02
#